data_AF-A0A4Q1RNT1-F1
#
_entry.id   AF-A0A4Q1RNT1-F1
#
_cell.length_a   1.000
_cell.length_b   1.000
_cell.length_c   1.000
_cell.angle_alpha   90.00
_cell.angle_beta   90.00
_cell.angle_gamma   90.00
#
_symmetry.space_group_name_H-M   'P 1'
#
loop_
_entity.id
_entity.type
_entity.pdbx_description
1 polymer ?
#
loop_
_entity_poly.entity_id
_entity_poly.type
_entity_poly.pdbx_seq_one_letter_code
_entity_poly.pdbx_strand_id
1 'polypeptide(L)'
;MRHLVRFLPLLVLLSACSSQPAPPPAEAPSGNPFKGGFLLEPAHNVHPLGGDFATNPATARFVDKMVLEHGFNRQQLHDVLVQAKSLDWVIRLMDKQAPTSRPPSGPNGAWNRYRNQFITPDNVQNGV
;
A
#
# COMPACT_ATOMS: atom_id res chain seq x y z
N MET A 1 44.76 34.43 -7.36
CA MET A 1 45.30 33.59 -6.27
C MET A 1 45.25 34.31 -4.91
N ARG A 2 44.07 34.69 -4.39
CA ARG A 2 43.98 35.40 -3.09
C ARG A 2 42.64 35.28 -2.35
N HIS A 3 41.80 34.31 -2.73
CA HIS A 3 40.48 34.08 -2.09
C HIS A 3 40.33 32.69 -1.47
N LEU A 4 41.33 31.81 -1.61
CA LEU A 4 41.28 30.42 -1.14
C LEU A 4 41.78 30.21 0.30
N VAL A 5 42.15 31.30 1.02
CA VAL A 5 42.69 31.22 2.38
C VAL A 5 41.66 31.62 3.46
N ARG A 6 40.46 32.08 3.07
CA ARG A 6 39.46 32.61 4.02
C ARG A 6 38.48 31.60 4.62
N PHE A 7 38.50 30.33 4.21
CA PHE A 7 37.57 29.31 4.75
C PHE A 7 38.19 28.37 5.79
N LEU A 8 39.46 28.58 6.15
CA LEU A 8 40.16 27.72 7.13
C LEU A 8 39.74 27.90 8.62
N PRO A 9 39.15 29.01 9.12
CA PRO A 9 38.87 29.12 10.55
C PRO A 9 37.54 28.49 10.98
N LEU A 10 36.67 28.12 10.03
CA LEU A 10 35.34 27.58 10.35
C LEU A 10 35.36 26.07 10.66
N LEU A 11 36.37 25.34 10.19
CA LEU A 11 36.44 23.88 10.38
C LEU A 11 37.01 23.46 11.75
N VAL A 12 37.63 24.38 12.50
CA VAL A 12 38.33 24.08 13.77
C VAL A 12 37.39 24.17 14.98
N LEU A 13 36.19 24.74 14.83
CA LEU A 13 35.24 24.97 15.94
C LEU A 13 34.16 23.87 16.11
N LEU A 14 34.18 22.80 15.32
CA LEU A 14 33.21 21.69 15.41
C LEU A 14 33.77 20.39 16.02
N SER A 15 35.04 20.36 16.45
CA SER A 15 35.66 19.15 17.02
C SER A 15 35.73 19.12 18.56
N ALA A 16 34.93 19.92 19.27
CA ALA A 16 35.00 20.02 20.73
C ALA A 16 33.62 19.90 21.40
N CYS A 17 32.93 18.78 21.19
CA CYS A 17 31.92 18.24 22.12
C CYS A 17 31.91 16.70 22.04
N SER A 18 32.97 16.06 22.52
CA SER A 18 32.95 14.63 22.87
C SER A 18 33.68 14.47 24.20
N SER A 19 32.92 14.56 25.29
CA SER A 19 33.37 14.27 26.65
C SER A 19 32.42 13.24 27.26
N GLN A 20 32.62 11.97 26.89
CA GLN A 20 31.97 10.85 27.57
C GLN A 20 32.96 10.31 28.62
N PRO A 21 32.64 10.32 29.93
CA PRO A 21 33.49 9.72 30.96
C PRO A 21 33.64 8.21 30.75
N ALA A 22 34.83 7.69 31.07
CA ALA A 22 35.13 6.26 31.04
C ALA A 22 34.18 5.48 31.98
N PRO A 23 33.54 4.39 31.52
CA PRO A 23 32.76 3.53 32.39
C PRO A 23 33.67 2.75 33.36
N PRO A 24 33.23 2.52 34.60
CA PRO A 24 33.98 1.76 35.61
C PRO A 24 34.24 0.30 35.17
N PRO A 25 35.23 -0.38 35.77
CA PRO A 25 35.60 -1.75 35.42
C PRO A 25 34.41 -2.72 35.50
N ALA A 26 34.33 -3.60 34.51
CA ALA A 26 33.26 -4.58 34.34
C ALA A 26 33.03 -5.44 35.60
N GLU A 27 31.86 -5.27 36.22
CA GLU A 27 31.23 -6.33 37.01
C GLU A 27 30.75 -7.41 36.04
N ALA A 28 31.19 -8.65 36.25
CA ALA A 28 30.69 -9.80 35.50
C ALA A 28 29.23 -10.07 35.88
N PRO A 29 28.26 -9.99 34.95
CA PRO A 29 26.95 -10.55 35.18
C PRO A 29 27.05 -12.04 34.82
N SER A 30 26.84 -12.86 35.85
CA SER A 30 26.45 -14.27 35.79
C SER A 30 25.85 -14.67 34.44
N GLY A 31 26.43 -15.69 33.81
CA GLY A 31 25.98 -16.25 32.54
C GLY A 31 24.49 -16.57 32.52
N ASN A 32 23.83 -16.20 31.44
CA ASN A 32 22.46 -16.56 31.15
C ASN A 32 22.42 -18.05 30.75
N PRO A 33 21.68 -18.95 31.44
CA PRO A 33 21.74 -20.40 31.19
C PRO A 33 20.94 -20.82 29.95
N PHE A 34 20.28 -19.89 29.27
CA PHE A 34 19.49 -20.14 28.08
C PHE A 34 20.28 -19.75 26.82
N LYS A 35 21.30 -20.53 26.48
CA LYS A 35 21.87 -20.57 25.13
C LYS A 35 20.92 -21.34 24.21
N GLY A 36 19.83 -20.68 23.83
CA GLY A 36 18.81 -21.26 22.96
C GLY A 36 17.68 -20.27 22.71
N GLY A 37 18.02 -19.00 22.44
CA GLY A 37 17.05 -17.98 22.10
C GLY A 37 16.50 -18.25 20.71
N PHE A 38 15.28 -18.72 20.64
CA PHE A 38 14.45 -18.79 19.45
C PHE A 38 14.49 -17.44 18.73
N LEU A 39 15.33 -17.34 17.70
CA LEU A 39 15.26 -16.24 16.74
C LEU A 39 13.96 -16.44 15.98
N LEU A 40 12.90 -15.81 16.48
CA LEU A 40 11.70 -15.61 15.68
C LEU A 40 12.10 -14.71 14.52
N GLU A 41 12.21 -15.30 13.32
CA GLU A 41 12.36 -14.56 12.07
C GLU A 41 11.35 -13.40 11.98
N PRO A 42 11.60 -12.39 11.11
CA PRO A 42 10.79 -11.17 10.92
C PRO A 42 9.27 -11.36 10.67
N ALA A 43 8.76 -12.58 10.64
CA ALA A 43 7.36 -12.96 10.41
C ALA A 43 6.36 -12.43 11.47
N HIS A 44 6.80 -11.71 12.49
CA HIS A 44 5.98 -11.28 13.64
C HIS A 44 5.48 -9.83 13.57
N ASN A 45 5.81 -9.08 12.51
CA ASN A 45 5.25 -7.74 12.27
C ASN A 45 4.07 -7.75 11.29
N VAL A 46 3.32 -8.86 11.19
CA VAL A 46 2.11 -8.90 10.38
C VAL A 46 0.93 -8.47 11.26
N HIS A 47 0.48 -7.24 11.09
CA HIS A 47 -0.75 -6.79 11.75
C HIS A 47 -1.95 -7.44 11.05
N PRO A 48 -2.96 -7.91 11.81
CA PRO A 48 -4.19 -8.41 11.20
C PRO A 48 -4.78 -7.38 10.26
N LEU A 49 -5.24 -7.83 9.08
CA LEU A 49 -5.96 -6.97 8.14
C LEU A 49 -7.18 -6.37 8.84
N GLY A 50 -7.29 -5.04 8.82
CA GLY A 50 -8.46 -4.29 9.27
C GLY A 50 -9.38 -3.88 8.12
N GLY A 51 -10.41 -3.08 8.43
CA GLY A 51 -11.33 -2.53 7.44
C GLY A 51 -12.38 -3.52 6.93
N ASP A 52 -13.07 -3.12 5.86
CA ASP A 52 -14.26 -3.81 5.35
C ASP A 52 -13.96 -5.24 4.86
N PHE A 53 -12.70 -5.55 4.54
CA PHE A 53 -12.25 -6.84 4.03
C PHE A 53 -11.47 -7.69 5.06
N ALA A 54 -11.42 -7.26 6.33
CA ALA A 54 -10.63 -7.88 7.40
C ALA A 54 -10.87 -9.39 7.56
N THR A 55 -12.13 -9.82 7.57
CA THR A 55 -12.55 -11.19 7.86
C THR A 55 -12.92 -11.99 6.61
N ASN A 56 -12.62 -11.46 5.42
CA ASN A 56 -13.01 -12.10 4.17
C ASN A 56 -12.00 -13.19 3.74
N PRO A 57 -12.40 -14.47 3.63
CA PRO A 57 -11.50 -15.55 3.25
C PRO A 57 -10.98 -15.43 1.80
N ALA A 58 -11.71 -14.78 0.90
CA ALA A 58 -11.25 -14.53 -0.46
C ALA A 58 -10.10 -13.50 -0.48
N THR A 59 -10.14 -12.51 0.41
CA THR A 59 -9.07 -11.53 0.56
C THR A 59 -7.78 -12.18 1.04
N ALA A 60 -7.85 -13.10 2.01
CA ALA A 60 -6.68 -13.85 2.46
C ALA A 60 -6.02 -14.64 1.32
N ARG A 61 -6.83 -15.38 0.53
CA ARG A 61 -6.36 -16.13 -0.64
C ARG A 61 -5.74 -15.22 -1.71
N PHE A 62 -6.33 -14.05 -1.94
CA PHE A 62 -5.78 -13.05 -2.85
C PHE A 62 -4.42 -12.55 -2.38
N VAL A 63 -4.28 -12.19 -1.10
CA VAL A 63 -3.01 -11.75 -0.52
C VAL A 63 -1.95 -12.84 -0.66
N ASP A 64 -2.29 -14.09 -0.33
CA ASP A 64 -1.36 -15.22 -0.45
C ASP A 64 -0.89 -15.40 -1.91
N LYS A 65 -1.82 -15.30 -2.88
CA LYS A 65 -1.49 -15.35 -4.31
C LYS A 65 -0.54 -14.24 -4.72
N MET A 66 -0.80 -13.00 -4.31
CA MET A 66 0.04 -11.85 -4.68
C MET A 66 1.45 -11.93 -4.08
N VAL A 67 1.57 -12.44 -2.85
CA VAL A 67 2.87 -12.67 -2.21
C VAL A 67 3.62 -13.79 -2.94
N LEU A 68 2.96 -14.91 -3.24
CA LEU A 68 3.60 -16.09 -3.84
C LEU A 68 3.99 -15.88 -5.31
N GLU A 69 3.08 -15.38 -6.14
CA GLU A 69 3.27 -15.31 -7.59
C GLU A 69 3.98 -14.03 -8.03
N HIS A 70 3.86 -12.96 -7.25
CA HIS A 70 4.33 -11.63 -7.65
C HIS A 70 5.30 -10.99 -6.64
N GLY A 71 5.65 -11.68 -5.55
CA GLY A 71 6.65 -11.21 -4.58
C GLY A 71 6.23 -9.98 -3.80
N PHE A 72 4.93 -9.70 -3.67
CA PHE A 72 4.44 -8.56 -2.90
C PHE A 72 4.79 -8.73 -1.41
N ASN A 73 5.08 -7.61 -0.74
CA ASN A 73 5.17 -7.61 0.71
C ASN A 73 3.76 -7.71 1.32
N ARG A 74 3.55 -8.74 2.15
CA ARG A 74 2.24 -9.00 2.78
C ARG A 74 1.73 -7.81 3.59
N GLN A 75 2.58 -7.18 4.39
CA GLN A 75 2.17 -6.07 5.26
C GLN A 75 1.75 -4.85 4.44
N GLN A 76 2.55 -4.49 3.41
CA GLN A 76 2.18 -3.39 2.51
C GLN A 76 0.85 -3.66 1.81
N LEU A 77 0.58 -4.91 1.40
CA LEU A 77 -0.68 -5.26 0.78
C LEU A 77 -1.85 -5.16 1.78
N HIS A 78 -1.65 -5.54 3.04
CA HIS A 78 -2.64 -5.32 4.09
C HIS A 78 -2.90 -3.82 4.33
N ASP A 79 -1.86 -2.98 4.37
CA ASP A 79 -2.00 -1.54 4.60
C ASP A 79 -2.79 -0.84 3.49
N VAL A 80 -2.67 -1.32 2.25
CA VAL A 80 -3.50 -0.86 1.12
C VAL A 80 -4.93 -1.36 1.24
N LEU A 81 -5.12 -2.65 1.52
CA LEU A 81 -6.45 -3.26 1.58
C LEU A 81 -7.30 -2.78 2.77
N VAL A 82 -6.67 -2.33 3.87
CA VAL A 82 -7.37 -1.66 4.99
C VAL A 82 -8.11 -0.40 4.54
N GLN A 83 -7.58 0.29 3.54
CA GLN A 83 -8.19 1.52 3.00
C GLN A 83 -9.30 1.22 2.00
N ALA A 84 -9.32 0.01 1.43
CA ALA A 84 -10.35 -0.40 0.49
C ALA A 84 -11.72 -0.51 1.16
N LYS A 85 -12.75 -0.08 0.43
CA LYS A 85 -14.13 -0.08 0.91
C LYS A 85 -14.99 -1.08 0.15
N SER A 86 -15.86 -1.75 0.89
CA SER A 86 -16.92 -2.57 0.30
C SER A 86 -18.07 -1.65 -0.13
N LEU A 87 -18.10 -1.33 -1.42
CA LEU A 87 -19.08 -0.42 -1.99
C LEU A 87 -20.32 -1.18 -2.45
N ASP A 88 -21.34 -1.25 -1.59
CA ASP A 88 -22.59 -1.98 -1.91
C ASP A 88 -23.27 -1.50 -3.20
N TRP A 89 -23.17 -0.20 -3.51
CA TRP A 89 -23.71 0.33 -4.76
C TRP A 89 -23.05 -0.25 -6.02
N VAL A 90 -21.76 -0.63 -5.93
CA VAL A 90 -21.04 -1.28 -7.03
C VAL A 90 -21.60 -2.68 -7.25
N ILE A 91 -21.82 -3.44 -6.17
CA ILE A 91 -22.42 -4.78 -6.22
C ILE A 91 -23.81 -4.70 -6.88
N ARG A 92 -24.66 -3.79 -6.40
CA ARG A 92 -26.00 -3.59 -6.98
C ARG A 92 -25.97 -3.12 -8.44
N LEU A 93 -24.96 -2.35 -8.84
CA LEU A 93 -24.79 -1.94 -10.23
C LEU A 93 -24.42 -3.15 -11.10
N MET A 94 -23.52 -4.02 -10.63
CA MET A 94 -23.17 -5.26 -11.33
C MET A 94 -24.36 -6.21 -11.43
N ASP A 95 -25.15 -6.36 -10.36
CA ASP A 95 -26.37 -7.19 -10.39
C ASP A 95 -27.39 -6.71 -11.42
N LYS A 96 -27.56 -5.38 -11.56
CA LYS A 96 -28.43 -4.79 -12.59
C LYS A 96 -27.95 -5.03 -14.03
N GLN A 97 -26.65 -5.27 -14.20
CA GLN A 97 -26.01 -5.52 -15.50
C GLN A 97 -25.81 -7.01 -15.78
N ALA A 98 -26.18 -7.89 -14.85
CA ALA A 98 -26.08 -9.33 -15.04
C ALA A 98 -26.92 -9.77 -16.26
N PRO A 99 -26.41 -10.70 -17.09
CA PRO A 99 -27.14 -11.17 -18.26
C PRO A 99 -28.53 -11.70 -17.90
N THR A 100 -29.55 -11.24 -18.61
CA THR A 100 -30.92 -11.75 -18.51
C THR A 100 -31.29 -12.47 -19.79
N SER A 101 -32.03 -13.58 -19.70
CA SER A 101 -32.44 -14.40 -20.84
C SER A 101 -33.59 -13.79 -21.66
N ARG A 102 -33.94 -12.52 -21.43
CA ARG A 102 -35.11 -11.90 -22.06
C ARG A 102 -34.77 -11.47 -23.50
N PRO A 103 -35.60 -11.83 -24.49
CA PRO A 103 -35.40 -11.34 -25.85
C PRO A 103 -35.48 -9.81 -25.89
N PRO A 104 -34.78 -9.15 -26.82
CA PRO A 104 -34.92 -7.72 -27.04
C PRO A 104 -36.39 -7.36 -27.24
N SER A 105 -36.84 -6.30 -26.59
CA SER A 105 -38.10 -5.67 -27.00
C SER A 105 -37.93 -5.20 -28.44
N GLY A 106 -38.94 -5.41 -29.29
CA GLY A 106 -38.91 -5.15 -30.74
C GLY A 106 -38.50 -3.71 -31.11
N PRO A 107 -38.68 -3.28 -32.37
CA PRO A 107 -38.19 -1.97 -32.82
C PRO A 107 -38.82 -0.83 -31.99
N ASN A 108 -38.04 -0.30 -31.04
CA ASN A 108 -38.47 0.72 -30.09
C ASN A 108 -37.59 1.98 -30.15
N GLY A 109 -36.68 2.07 -31.14
CA GLY A 109 -35.72 3.17 -31.26
C GLY A 109 -34.56 3.13 -30.26
N ALA A 110 -34.26 1.99 -29.63
CA ALA A 110 -33.15 1.83 -28.67
C ALA A 110 -31.81 2.34 -29.22
N TRP A 111 -31.50 2.02 -30.47
CA TRP A 111 -30.28 2.49 -31.13
C TRP A 111 -30.22 4.02 -31.19
N ASN A 112 -31.29 4.68 -31.63
CA ASN A 112 -31.33 6.14 -31.73
C ASN A 112 -31.16 6.79 -30.36
N ARG A 113 -31.80 6.25 -29.31
CA ARG A 113 -31.62 6.76 -27.93
C ARG A 113 -30.19 6.61 -27.44
N TYR A 114 -29.56 5.46 -27.69
CA TYR A 114 -28.17 5.21 -27.30
C TYR A 114 -27.22 6.12 -28.08
N ARG A 115 -27.36 6.18 -29.41
CA ARG A 115 -26.58 7.05 -30.30
C ARG A 115 -26.58 8.51 -29.84
N ASN A 116 -27.73 9.03 -29.45
CA ASN A 116 -27.89 10.43 -29.04
C ASN A 116 -27.24 10.75 -27.68
N GLN A 117 -26.80 9.76 -26.88
CA GLN A 117 -26.01 10.01 -25.68
C GLN A 117 -24.55 10.35 -25.99
N PHE A 118 -24.06 9.96 -27.18
CA PHE A 118 -22.64 10.08 -27.55
C PHE A 118 -22.41 11.00 -28.74
N ILE A 119 -23.26 10.95 -29.77
CA ILE A 119 -23.13 11.77 -30.97
C ILE A 119 -23.94 13.05 -30.81
N THR A 120 -23.38 13.99 -30.05
CA THR A 120 -23.92 15.34 -29.85
C THR A 120 -23.00 16.37 -30.50
N PRO A 121 -23.49 17.56 -30.91
CA PRO A 121 -22.63 18.62 -31.42
C PRO A 121 -21.46 18.93 -30.48
N ASP A 122 -21.72 18.96 -29.17
CA ASP A 122 -20.72 19.21 -28.13
C ASP A 122 -19.64 18.11 -28.07
N ASN A 123 -20.03 16.84 -27.97
CA ASN A 123 -19.07 15.73 -27.92
C ASN A 123 -18.22 15.63 -29.20
N VAL A 124 -18.82 15.92 -30.37
CA VAL A 124 -18.09 15.89 -31.64
C VAL A 124 -17.08 17.03 -31.71
N GLN A 125 -17.47 18.25 -31.32
CA GLN A 125 -16.55 19.39 -31.31
C GLN A 125 -15.42 19.21 -30.30
N ASN A 126 -15.69 18.61 -29.12
CA ASN A 126 -14.68 18.33 -28.11
C ASN A 126 -13.69 17.22 -28.53
N GLY A 127 -13.98 16.46 -29.59
CA GLY A 127 -13.12 15.39 -30.10
C GLY A 127 -12.25 15.73 -31.32
N VAL A 128 -12.43 16.92 -31.93
CA VAL A 128 -11.70 17.39 -33.13
C VAL A 128 -10.52 18.27 -32.73
#